data_AF-G3B925-F1
#
_entry.id   AF-G3B925-F1
#
_cell.length_a   1.000
_cell.length_b   1.000
_cell.length_c   1.000
_cell.angle_alpha   90.00
_cell.angle_beta   90.00
_cell.angle_gamma   90.00
#
_symmetry.space_group_name_H-M   'P 1'
#
loop_
_entity.id
_entity.type
_entity.pdbx_description
1 polymer ?
#
loop_
_entity_poly.entity_id
_entity_poly.type
_entity_poly.pdbx_seq_one_letter_code
_entity_poly.pdbx_strand_id
1 'polypeptide(L)'
;MNTTPITDLDSLNFKELTKQALDVARSVPNWKLTKTYSQSNVITDVFSSTIEQDFWVARQTQLNAHQTSSYEDKFHKLLIGNIPIDLQDNHTFHEKNYIHDLYDFNIKGFNDSTYLIKTFYNLPFPLKKRTFHNLVHIVDTGTYSMVLSLSLEPGILGIDPGFVVGHYSSIELIERNEKGLLWTMCTSSNPNGSIPYWITKKSLPGAIVNDVPSFLAYCDKH
;
A
#
# COMPACT_ATOMS: atom_id res chain seq x y z
N MET A 1 7.47 -0.27 13.02
CA MET A 1 6.66 0.41 11.99
C MET A 1 5.21 0.49 12.44
N ASN A 2 4.61 1.67 12.39
CA ASN A 2 3.25 1.94 12.87
C ASN A 2 2.62 3.11 12.08
N THR A 3 1.46 3.59 12.51
CA THR A 3 0.69 4.69 11.90
C THR A 3 1.06 6.08 12.42
N THR A 4 2.00 6.17 13.36
CA THR A 4 2.51 7.44 13.90
C THR A 4 3.13 8.25 12.76
N PRO A 5 2.68 9.50 12.53
CA PRO A 5 3.21 10.32 11.45
C PRO A 5 4.69 10.66 11.64
N ILE A 6 5.45 10.59 10.55
CA ILE A 6 6.82 11.13 10.49
C ILE A 6 6.73 12.65 10.50
N THR A 7 7.45 13.27 11.43
CA THR A 7 7.50 14.73 11.60
C THR A 7 8.79 15.36 11.07
N ASP A 8 9.87 14.59 10.97
CA ASP A 8 11.19 15.04 10.53
C ASP A 8 11.74 14.12 9.45
N LEU A 9 11.84 14.64 8.22
CA LEU A 9 12.31 13.89 7.05
C LEU A 9 13.84 13.75 7.02
N ASP A 10 14.57 14.64 7.68
CA ASP A 10 16.04 14.67 7.62
C ASP A 10 16.67 13.57 8.50
N SER A 11 15.93 13.08 9.49
CA SER A 11 16.34 11.99 10.38
C SER A 11 16.11 10.58 9.80
N LEU A 12 15.52 10.47 8.61
CA LEU A 12 15.12 9.17 8.06
C LEU A 12 16.31 8.34 7.57
N ASN A 13 16.41 7.12 8.09
CA ASN A 13 17.34 6.10 7.60
C ASN A 13 16.59 5.10 6.71
N PHE A 14 16.59 5.34 5.40
CA PHE A 14 15.89 4.49 4.43
C PHE A 14 16.31 3.03 4.47
N LYS A 15 17.60 2.73 4.71
CA LYS A 15 18.09 1.36 4.82
C LYS A 15 17.43 0.61 5.98
N GLU A 16 17.32 1.27 7.12
CA GLU A 16 16.68 0.70 8.31
C GLU A 16 15.16 0.59 8.13
N LEU A 17 14.52 1.60 7.53
CA LEU A 17 13.09 1.55 7.19
C LEU A 17 12.77 0.39 6.25
N THR A 18 13.55 0.21 5.19
CA THR A 18 13.42 -0.91 4.25
C THR A 18 13.55 -2.24 4.96
N LYS A 19 14.54 -2.38 5.86
CA LYS A 19 14.74 -3.61 6.63
C LYS A 19 13.53 -3.91 7.52
N GLN A 20 13.06 -2.92 8.28
CA GLN A 20 11.89 -3.09 9.14
C GLN A 20 10.63 -3.44 8.34
N ALA A 21 10.42 -2.81 7.20
CA ALA A 21 9.30 -3.11 6.30
C ALA A 21 9.36 -4.55 5.78
N LEU A 22 10.55 -4.98 5.36
CA LEU A 22 10.77 -6.35 4.89
C LEU A 22 10.52 -7.38 6.01
N ASP A 23 11.00 -7.10 7.23
CA ASP A 23 10.77 -7.96 8.40
C ASP A 23 9.26 -8.08 8.72
N VAL A 24 8.51 -6.97 8.65
CA VAL A 24 7.05 -6.97 8.83
C VAL A 24 6.37 -7.81 7.75
N ALA A 25 6.65 -7.54 6.47
CA ALA A 25 6.00 -8.22 5.34
C ALA A 25 6.31 -9.73 5.32
N ARG A 26 7.55 -10.14 5.60
CA ARG A 26 7.95 -11.55 5.67
C ARG A 26 7.46 -12.27 6.93
N SER A 27 7.03 -11.53 7.96
CA SER A 27 6.42 -12.13 9.15
C SER A 27 4.95 -12.53 8.96
N VAL A 28 4.29 -12.08 7.87
CA VAL A 28 2.86 -12.31 7.60
C VAL A 28 2.42 -13.77 7.70
N PRO A 29 3.18 -14.78 7.22
CA PRO A 29 2.80 -16.18 7.39
C PRO A 29 2.63 -16.62 8.86
N ASN A 30 3.23 -15.90 9.82
CA ASN A 30 3.09 -16.15 11.25
C ASN A 30 1.92 -15.37 11.89
N TRP A 31 1.24 -14.52 11.14
CA TRP A 31 0.09 -13.74 11.63
C TRP A 31 -1.15 -14.62 11.67
N LYS A 32 -2.21 -14.13 12.34
CA LYS A 32 -3.47 -14.87 12.42
C LYS A 32 -4.16 -14.87 11.05
N LEU A 33 -4.21 -16.03 10.39
CA LEU A 33 -5.08 -16.24 9.23
C LEU A 33 -6.53 -15.95 9.62
N THR A 34 -7.13 -14.99 8.92
CA THR A 34 -8.47 -14.48 9.21
C THR A 34 -9.47 -15.04 8.19
N LYS A 35 -9.10 -15.06 6.90
CA LYS A 35 -9.96 -15.56 5.82
C LYS A 35 -9.17 -15.81 4.54
N THR A 36 -9.62 -16.76 3.73
CA THR A 36 -9.13 -17.00 2.35
C THR A 36 -10.22 -16.60 1.37
N TYR A 37 -9.83 -15.91 0.29
CA TYR A 37 -10.68 -15.51 -0.82
C TYR A 37 -10.21 -16.19 -2.10
N SER A 38 -11.16 -16.59 -2.94
CA SER A 38 -10.90 -17.03 -4.30
C SER A 38 -11.71 -16.14 -5.24
N GLN A 39 -11.02 -15.26 -5.96
CA GLN A 39 -11.62 -14.27 -6.88
C GLN A 39 -10.77 -14.21 -8.14
N SER A 40 -11.41 -14.15 -9.30
CA SER A 40 -10.73 -14.09 -10.61
C SER A 40 -9.66 -15.18 -10.80
N ASN A 41 -9.92 -16.40 -10.32
CA ASN A 41 -8.99 -17.54 -10.32
C ASN A 41 -7.69 -17.33 -9.52
N VAL A 42 -7.67 -16.34 -8.63
CA VAL A 42 -6.54 -16.05 -7.75
C VAL A 42 -6.95 -16.30 -6.30
N ILE A 43 -6.06 -16.95 -5.56
CA ILE A 43 -6.23 -17.20 -4.12
C ILE A 43 -5.53 -16.08 -3.35
N THR A 44 -6.27 -15.45 -2.45
CA THR A 44 -5.76 -14.41 -1.55
C THR A 44 -6.07 -14.77 -0.11
N ASP A 45 -5.02 -15.00 0.68
CA ASP A 45 -5.13 -15.22 2.11
C ASP A 45 -5.01 -13.89 2.85
N VAL A 46 -5.88 -13.67 3.84
CA VAL A 46 -5.91 -12.46 4.66
C VAL A 46 -5.54 -12.78 6.08
N PHE A 47 -4.59 -12.02 6.60
CA PHE A 47 -4.01 -12.18 7.92
C PHE A 47 -4.22 -10.92 8.76
N SER A 48 -4.14 -11.05 10.07
CA SER A 48 -4.13 -9.91 10.98
C SER A 48 -3.15 -10.12 12.14
N SER A 49 -2.60 -9.01 12.61
CA SER A 49 -1.70 -8.96 13.77
C SER A 49 -1.81 -7.61 14.47
N THR A 50 -1.11 -7.49 15.61
CA THR A 50 -0.90 -6.22 16.29
C THR A 50 0.60 -5.99 16.40
N ILE A 51 1.08 -4.88 15.84
CA ILE A 51 2.50 -4.48 15.86
C ILE A 51 2.55 -3.08 16.42
N GLU A 52 3.38 -2.87 17.45
CA GLU A 52 3.53 -1.55 18.10
C GLU A 52 2.18 -0.91 18.51
N GLN A 53 1.24 -1.74 19.00
CA GLN A 53 -0.13 -1.37 19.41
C GLN A 53 -1.12 -1.08 18.26
N ASP A 54 -0.65 -1.04 17.03
CA ASP A 54 -1.49 -0.84 15.85
C ASP A 54 -2.02 -2.17 15.31
N PHE A 55 -3.26 -2.15 14.84
CA PHE A 55 -3.83 -3.30 14.14
C PHE A 55 -3.35 -3.30 12.70
N TRP A 56 -2.73 -4.41 12.31
CA TRP A 56 -2.29 -4.65 10.95
C TRP A 56 -3.16 -5.71 10.31
N VAL A 57 -3.50 -5.47 9.05
CA VAL A 57 -4.09 -6.46 8.15
C VAL A 57 -3.12 -6.66 7.02
N ALA A 58 -2.93 -7.92 6.63
CA ALA A 58 -2.15 -8.26 5.46
C ALA A 58 -2.93 -9.16 4.53
N ARG A 59 -2.59 -9.14 3.25
CA ARG A 59 -2.95 -10.17 2.30
C ARG A 59 -1.71 -10.77 1.67
N GLN A 60 -1.78 -12.05 1.34
CA GLN A 60 -0.84 -12.72 0.46
C GLN A 60 -1.60 -13.29 -0.72
N THR A 61 -1.20 -12.88 -1.91
CA THR A 61 -1.82 -13.25 -3.17
C THR A 61 -0.79 -14.03 -3.98
N GLN A 62 -1.07 -15.31 -4.24
CA GLN A 62 -0.21 -16.14 -5.08
C GLN A 62 -0.71 -16.06 -6.53
N LEU A 63 0.15 -15.57 -7.43
CA LEU A 63 -0.17 -15.40 -8.83
C LEU A 63 0.39 -16.59 -9.63
N ASN A 64 -0.46 -17.61 -9.81
CA ASN A 64 -0.12 -18.84 -10.52
C ASN A 64 -0.38 -18.76 -12.04
N ALA A 65 -1.33 -17.93 -12.47
CA ALA A 65 -1.98 -18.05 -13.79
C ALA A 65 -1.48 -17.08 -14.87
N HIS A 66 -0.48 -16.24 -14.58
CA HIS A 66 -0.05 -15.17 -15.48
C HIS A 66 1.49 -15.06 -15.58
N GLN A 67 2.15 -16.20 -15.79
CA GLN A 67 3.60 -16.40 -15.68
C GLN A 67 4.39 -16.17 -16.98
N THR A 68 3.91 -15.30 -17.89
CA THR A 68 4.81 -14.84 -18.96
C THR A 68 5.73 -13.78 -18.38
N SER A 69 7.02 -13.80 -18.74
CA SER A 69 7.96 -12.76 -18.32
C SER A 69 7.42 -11.36 -18.66
N SER A 70 6.79 -11.21 -19.83
CA SER A 70 6.13 -9.96 -20.24
C SER A 70 4.99 -9.50 -19.33
N TYR A 71 4.21 -10.42 -18.77
CA TYR A 71 3.14 -10.05 -17.84
C TYR A 71 3.71 -9.65 -16.49
N GLU A 72 4.72 -10.36 -16.00
CA GLU A 72 5.39 -10.01 -14.75
C GLU A 72 6.11 -8.66 -14.84
N ASP A 73 6.80 -8.37 -15.94
CA ASP A 73 7.45 -7.07 -16.17
C ASP A 73 6.42 -5.94 -16.18
N LYS A 74 5.26 -6.17 -16.82
CA LYS A 74 4.15 -5.21 -16.82
C LYS A 74 3.54 -5.05 -15.43
N PHE A 75 3.24 -6.16 -14.74
CA PHE A 75 2.70 -6.16 -13.38
C PHE A 75 3.61 -5.36 -12.45
N HIS A 76 4.91 -5.62 -12.53
CA HIS A 76 5.94 -4.95 -11.75
C HIS A 76 5.95 -3.45 -12.04
N LYS A 77 6.05 -3.07 -13.32
CA LYS A 77 6.01 -1.66 -13.74
C LYS A 77 4.76 -0.93 -13.24
N LEU A 78 3.57 -1.51 -13.46
CA LEU A 78 2.31 -0.88 -13.06
C LEU A 78 2.14 -0.84 -11.54
N LEU A 79 2.76 -1.77 -10.79
CA LEU A 79 2.68 -1.76 -9.35
C LEU A 79 3.66 -0.77 -8.73
N ILE A 80 4.95 -0.81 -9.07
CA ILE A 80 5.96 -0.01 -8.36
C ILE A 80 6.33 1.29 -9.09
N GLY A 81 6.03 1.41 -10.38
CA GLY A 81 6.50 2.49 -11.25
C GLY A 81 7.94 2.30 -11.73
N ASN A 82 8.63 3.41 -11.96
CA ASN A 82 10.03 3.42 -12.42
C ASN A 82 10.97 3.97 -11.32
N ILE A 83 12.25 3.56 -11.36
CA ILE A 83 13.35 4.18 -10.61
C ILE A 83 14.41 4.63 -11.63
N PRO A 84 14.84 5.92 -11.65
CA PRO A 84 14.37 7.02 -10.81
C PRO A 84 12.87 7.33 -10.99
N ILE A 85 12.23 7.86 -9.95
CA ILE A 85 10.79 8.14 -9.95
C ILE A 85 10.43 9.14 -11.04
N ASP A 86 9.48 8.75 -11.88
CA ASP A 86 8.71 9.65 -12.73
C ASP A 86 7.43 10.10 -12.00
N LEU A 87 7.30 11.40 -11.72
CA LEU A 87 6.12 11.95 -11.05
C LEU A 87 4.83 11.83 -11.87
N GLN A 88 4.93 11.50 -13.17
CA GLN A 88 3.81 11.27 -14.07
C GLN A 88 3.54 9.78 -14.35
N ASP A 89 4.46 8.87 -14.00
CA ASP A 89 4.38 7.42 -14.21
C ASP A 89 4.98 6.67 -13.00
N ASN A 90 4.27 6.71 -11.87
CA ASN A 90 4.65 6.09 -10.60
C ASN A 90 3.54 5.22 -10.00
N HIS A 91 3.85 4.51 -8.92
CA HIS A 91 2.91 3.69 -8.16
C HIS A 91 1.55 4.37 -7.93
N THR A 92 1.52 5.60 -7.39
CA THR A 92 0.24 6.25 -7.08
C THR A 92 -0.52 6.73 -8.31
N PHE A 93 0.19 7.09 -9.39
CA PHE A 93 -0.45 7.36 -10.68
C PHE A 93 -1.24 6.15 -11.17
N HIS A 94 -0.66 4.95 -11.11
CA HIS A 94 -1.36 3.72 -11.47
C HIS A 94 -2.46 3.37 -10.47
N GLU A 95 -2.20 3.53 -9.16
CA GLU A 95 -3.16 3.27 -8.08
C GLU A 95 -4.51 3.97 -8.28
N LYS A 96 -4.48 5.25 -8.68
CA LYS A 96 -5.69 6.05 -8.98
C LYS A 96 -6.58 5.43 -10.07
N ASN A 97 -6.03 4.59 -10.96
CA ASN A 97 -6.78 3.99 -12.06
C ASN A 97 -7.53 2.71 -11.67
N TYR A 98 -7.18 2.07 -10.55
CA TYR A 98 -7.85 0.85 -10.08
C TYR A 98 -8.46 0.97 -8.67
N ILE A 99 -8.05 1.96 -7.87
CA ILE A 99 -8.69 2.28 -6.59
C ILE A 99 -9.74 3.37 -6.80
N HIS A 100 -11.00 2.95 -6.91
CA HIS A 100 -12.15 3.85 -7.17
C HIS A 100 -12.38 4.94 -6.12
N ASP A 101 -11.96 4.72 -4.88
CA ASP A 101 -12.11 5.70 -3.81
C ASP A 101 -11.04 6.81 -3.89
N LEU A 102 -9.88 6.56 -4.53
CA LEU A 102 -8.81 7.52 -4.75
C LEU A 102 -9.13 8.36 -5.99
N TYR A 103 -9.54 9.61 -5.79
CA TYR A 103 -9.98 10.46 -6.91
C TYR A 103 -8.96 11.54 -7.29
N ASP A 104 -8.02 11.88 -6.39
CA ASP A 104 -6.96 12.82 -6.71
C ASP A 104 -5.72 12.68 -5.84
N PHE A 105 -4.61 13.28 -6.26
CA PHE A 105 -3.40 13.36 -5.45
C PHE A 105 -2.51 14.54 -5.83
N ASN A 106 -1.71 15.02 -4.87
CA ASN A 106 -0.63 15.97 -5.08
C ASN A 106 0.70 15.31 -4.70
N ILE A 107 1.65 15.28 -5.64
CA ILE A 107 2.95 14.64 -5.47
C ILE A 107 4.07 15.68 -5.43
N LYS A 108 5.09 15.42 -4.60
CA LYS A 108 6.33 16.20 -4.51
C LYS A 108 7.51 15.24 -4.47
N GLY A 109 8.44 15.36 -5.42
CA GLY A 109 9.66 14.57 -5.43
C GLY A 109 10.49 14.81 -4.16
N PHE A 110 11.16 13.76 -3.67
CA PHE A 110 12.04 13.83 -2.51
C PHE A 110 13.47 13.38 -2.87
N ASN A 111 13.62 12.20 -3.49
CA ASN A 111 14.85 11.72 -4.11
C ASN A 111 14.52 10.71 -5.22
N ASP A 112 15.52 10.06 -5.81
CA ASP A 112 15.34 9.15 -6.95
C ASP A 112 14.40 7.98 -6.70
N SER A 113 14.24 7.54 -5.44
CA SER A 113 13.37 6.40 -5.09
C SER A 113 12.34 6.74 -4.01
N THR A 114 12.19 8.02 -3.67
CA THR A 114 11.22 8.50 -2.68
C THR A 114 10.46 9.72 -3.17
N TYR A 115 9.16 9.75 -2.91
CA TYR A 115 8.32 10.93 -3.09
C TYR A 115 7.39 11.15 -1.90
N LEU A 116 6.95 12.38 -1.73
CA LEU A 116 5.91 12.75 -0.77
C LEU A 116 4.60 12.90 -1.52
N ILE A 117 3.51 12.44 -0.93
CA ILE A 117 2.21 12.48 -1.56
C ILE A 117 1.12 12.84 -0.58
N LYS A 118 0.16 13.63 -1.08
CA LYS A 118 -1.12 13.87 -0.44
C LYS A 118 -2.22 13.29 -1.33
N THR A 119 -2.88 12.23 -0.90
CA THR A 119 -3.96 11.57 -1.64
C THR A 119 -5.32 12.02 -1.13
N PHE A 120 -6.31 12.06 -2.01
CA PHE A 120 -7.68 12.47 -1.72
C PHE A 120 -8.64 11.31 -1.98
N TYR A 121 -9.32 10.87 -0.92
CA TYR A 121 -10.25 9.76 -0.97
C TYR A 121 -11.69 10.21 -0.75
N ASN A 122 -12.62 9.59 -1.49
CA ASN A 122 -14.05 9.69 -1.27
C ASN A 122 -14.59 8.37 -0.71
N LEU A 123 -14.27 8.10 0.57
CA LEU A 123 -14.63 6.81 1.18
C LEU A 123 -16.15 6.70 1.42
N PRO A 124 -16.72 5.49 1.28
CA PRO A 124 -18.13 5.23 1.56
C PRO A 124 -18.56 5.68 2.96
N PHE A 125 -19.83 6.03 3.12
CA PHE A 125 -20.39 6.34 4.43
C PHE A 125 -20.15 5.16 5.41
N PRO A 126 -19.70 5.40 6.67
CA PRO A 126 -19.64 6.67 7.40
C PRO A 126 -18.32 7.42 7.28
N LEU A 127 -17.38 6.92 6.48
CA LEU A 127 -16.03 7.46 6.43
C LEU A 127 -16.06 8.89 5.85
N LYS A 128 -16.68 9.17 4.70
CA LYS A 128 -16.64 10.49 4.01
C LYS A 128 -15.23 10.85 3.48
N LYS A 129 -15.08 12.08 2.97
CA LYS A 129 -13.85 12.61 2.36
C LYS A 129 -12.66 12.64 3.33
N ARG A 130 -11.53 12.06 2.92
CA ARG A 130 -10.26 12.05 3.66
C ARG A 130 -9.08 12.47 2.80
N THR A 131 -8.08 13.04 3.46
CA THR A 131 -6.73 13.11 2.93
C THR A 131 -5.82 12.17 3.69
N PHE A 132 -4.85 11.60 2.99
CA PHE A 132 -3.73 10.91 3.60
C PHE A 132 -2.44 11.51 3.08
N HIS A 133 -1.49 11.69 3.99
CA HIS A 133 -0.20 12.29 3.69
C HIS A 133 0.84 11.22 3.93
N ASN A 134 1.60 10.89 2.90
CA ASN A 134 2.52 9.77 2.93
C ASN A 134 3.87 10.10 2.30
N LEU A 135 4.91 9.51 2.86
CA LEU A 135 6.17 9.30 2.17
C LEU A 135 6.07 7.93 1.51
N VAL A 136 6.31 7.88 0.21
CA VAL A 136 6.36 6.64 -0.56
C VAL A 136 7.81 6.40 -0.96
N HIS A 137 8.36 5.26 -0.54
CA HIS A 137 9.71 4.82 -0.85
C HIS A 137 9.65 3.51 -1.64
N ILE A 138 10.26 3.52 -2.83
CA ILE A 138 10.33 2.37 -3.72
C ILE A 138 11.70 1.71 -3.57
N VAL A 139 11.70 0.39 -3.44
CA VAL A 139 12.91 -0.43 -3.42
C VAL A 139 12.78 -1.46 -4.53
N ASP A 140 13.77 -1.55 -5.39
CA ASP A 140 13.88 -2.64 -6.34
C ASP A 140 15.30 -3.20 -6.34
N THR A 141 15.42 -4.49 -6.03
CA THR A 141 16.72 -5.17 -5.87
C THR A 141 16.97 -6.22 -6.94
N GLY A 142 15.99 -6.45 -7.84
CA GLY A 142 15.97 -7.60 -8.74
C GLY A 142 15.65 -8.95 -8.07
N THR A 143 15.80 -9.06 -6.74
CA THR A 143 15.33 -10.22 -5.96
C THR A 143 13.91 -10.04 -5.44
N TYR A 144 13.62 -8.83 -4.98
CA TYR A 144 12.32 -8.39 -4.53
C TYR A 144 12.15 -6.92 -4.87
N SER A 145 10.89 -6.50 -4.90
CA SER A 145 10.52 -5.11 -5.09
C SER A 145 9.45 -4.72 -4.09
N MET A 146 9.55 -3.50 -3.57
CA MET A 146 8.73 -3.07 -2.45
C MET A 146 8.30 -1.61 -2.60
N VAL A 147 7.03 -1.34 -2.29
CA VAL A 147 6.49 0.00 -2.08
C VAL A 147 6.22 0.17 -0.59
N LEU A 148 6.90 1.12 0.04
CA LEU A 148 6.72 1.47 1.44
C LEU A 148 6.02 2.83 1.53
N SER A 149 4.79 2.86 2.03
CA SER A 149 4.08 4.09 2.33
C SER A 149 4.04 4.33 3.84
N LEU A 150 4.57 5.46 4.30
CA LEU A 150 4.61 5.84 5.71
C LEU A 150 3.83 7.12 5.95
N SER A 151 3.02 7.17 7.01
CA SER A 151 2.25 8.35 7.40
C SER A 151 3.16 9.56 7.63
N LEU A 152 2.79 10.73 7.11
CA LEU A 152 3.48 12.01 7.32
C LEU A 152 2.64 12.96 8.15
N GLU A 153 3.32 13.82 8.90
CA GLU A 153 2.68 14.93 9.58
C GLU A 153 1.99 15.86 8.54
N PRO A 154 0.68 16.15 8.67
CA PRO A 154 -0.05 16.87 7.63
C PRO A 154 0.50 18.25 7.29
N GLY A 155 1.14 18.91 8.27
CA GLY A 155 1.80 20.20 8.10
C GLY A 155 2.91 20.21 7.04
N ILE A 156 3.51 19.06 6.71
CA ILE A 156 4.59 18.94 5.71
C ILE A 156 4.08 19.24 4.29
N LEU A 157 2.86 18.80 3.95
CA LEU A 157 2.25 18.96 2.61
C LEU A 157 1.04 19.91 2.60
N GLY A 158 0.66 20.44 3.76
CA GLY A 158 -0.45 21.39 3.93
C GLY A 158 -1.82 20.72 4.03
N ILE A 159 -2.65 21.26 4.92
CA ILE A 159 -3.98 20.73 5.26
C ILE A 159 -5.04 21.35 4.36
N ASP A 160 -5.98 20.54 3.88
CA ASP A 160 -7.12 21.00 3.07
C ASP A 160 -8.37 21.15 3.95
N PRO A 161 -8.98 22.36 4.02
CA PRO A 161 -10.22 22.56 4.76
C PRO A 161 -11.34 21.64 4.26
N GLY A 162 -12.11 21.07 5.20
CA GLY A 162 -13.25 20.20 4.88
C GLY A 162 -12.89 18.72 4.67
N PHE A 163 -11.62 18.36 4.78
CA PHE A 163 -11.16 16.98 4.80
C PHE A 163 -10.78 16.55 6.22
N VAL A 164 -11.08 15.29 6.55
CA VAL A 164 -10.49 14.65 7.74
C VAL A 164 -9.14 14.08 7.32
N VAL A 165 -8.09 14.37 8.08
CA VAL A 165 -6.77 13.75 7.84
C VAL A 165 -6.75 12.37 8.49
N GLY A 166 -6.62 11.33 7.67
CA GLY A 166 -6.36 9.99 8.14
C GLY A 166 -4.86 9.68 8.13
N HIS A 167 -4.48 8.62 8.82
CA HIS A 167 -3.12 8.11 8.85
C HIS A 167 -3.13 6.64 8.44
N TYR A 168 -2.21 6.26 7.56
CA TYR A 168 -1.93 4.86 7.30
C TYR A 168 -0.46 4.66 6.97
N SER A 169 -0.01 3.43 7.22
CA SER A 169 1.26 2.93 6.72
C SER A 169 0.99 1.62 5.99
N SER A 170 1.60 1.44 4.82
CA SER A 170 1.45 0.22 4.02
C SER A 170 2.78 -0.26 3.45
N ILE A 171 2.82 -1.55 3.17
CA ILE A 171 3.96 -2.25 2.57
C ILE A 171 3.37 -3.11 1.47
N GLU A 172 3.82 -2.91 0.24
CA GLU A 172 3.60 -3.86 -0.84
C GLU A 172 4.92 -4.50 -1.19
N LEU A 173 5.00 -5.82 -1.11
CA LEU A 173 6.19 -6.61 -1.39
C LEU A 173 5.88 -7.62 -2.49
N ILE A 174 6.68 -7.60 -3.54
CA ILE A 174 6.68 -8.59 -4.61
C ILE A 174 7.94 -9.43 -4.51
N GLU A 175 7.76 -10.74 -4.41
CA GLU A 175 8.84 -11.74 -4.39
C GLU A 175 8.48 -12.93 -5.27
N ARG A 176 9.50 -13.61 -5.81
CA ARG A 176 9.29 -14.92 -6.46
C ARG A 176 9.52 -16.06 -5.46
N ASN A 177 8.68 -17.08 -5.55
CA ASN A 177 8.85 -18.35 -4.87
C ASN A 177 8.70 -19.51 -5.86
N GLU A 178 8.74 -20.76 -5.38
CA GLU A 178 8.60 -21.97 -6.22
C GLU A 178 7.27 -22.06 -6.99
N LYS A 179 6.24 -21.31 -6.56
CA LYS A 179 4.90 -21.28 -7.17
C LYS A 179 4.70 -20.06 -8.09
N GLY A 180 5.72 -19.22 -8.28
CA GLY A 180 5.67 -18.00 -9.09
C GLY A 180 5.71 -16.72 -8.24
N LEU A 181 4.98 -15.70 -8.67
CA LEU A 181 4.97 -14.40 -8.03
C LEU A 181 4.08 -14.41 -6.77
N LEU A 182 4.66 -14.03 -5.64
CA LEU A 182 3.98 -13.79 -4.38
C LEU A 182 3.89 -12.28 -4.16
N TRP A 183 2.65 -11.77 -4.09
CA TRP A 183 2.38 -10.38 -3.78
C TRP A 183 1.80 -10.28 -2.37
N THR A 184 2.54 -9.64 -1.48
CA THR A 184 2.15 -9.39 -0.09
C THR A 184 1.84 -7.91 0.09
N MET A 185 0.65 -7.59 0.58
CA MET A 185 0.30 -6.22 0.99
C MET A 185 0.01 -6.23 2.50
N CYS A 186 0.67 -5.37 3.25
CA CYS A 186 0.40 -5.10 4.66
C CYS A 186 -0.08 -3.67 4.80
N THR A 187 -1.09 -3.43 5.63
CA THR A 187 -1.53 -2.07 5.94
C THR A 187 -2.02 -1.95 7.37
N SER A 188 -1.73 -0.81 7.96
CA SER A 188 -2.37 -0.35 9.18
C SER A 188 -2.91 1.05 8.94
N SER A 189 -4.15 1.28 9.35
CA SER A 189 -4.83 2.55 9.13
C SER A 189 -5.52 3.00 10.40
N ASN A 190 -5.32 4.28 10.71
CA ASN A 190 -6.10 5.05 11.65
C ASN A 190 -6.83 6.16 10.86
N PRO A 191 -8.10 5.95 10.48
CA PRO A 191 -8.84 6.93 9.66
C PRO A 191 -9.18 8.22 10.40
N ASN A 192 -8.86 8.32 11.71
CA ASN A 192 -9.12 9.45 12.59
C ASN A 192 -10.62 9.87 12.62
N GLY A 193 -10.92 10.97 13.31
CA GLY A 193 -12.27 11.49 13.49
C GLY A 193 -13.10 10.64 14.46
N SER A 194 -14.44 10.68 14.31
CA SER A 194 -15.37 9.97 15.20
C SER A 194 -15.62 8.52 14.80
N ILE A 195 -14.75 7.91 14.00
CA ILE A 195 -14.96 6.55 13.49
C ILE A 195 -14.52 5.54 14.56
N PRO A 196 -15.43 4.69 15.06
CA PRO A 196 -15.06 3.64 15.98
C PRO A 196 -14.06 2.67 15.32
N TYR A 197 -12.99 2.36 16.02
CA TYR A 197 -11.90 1.52 15.53
C TYR A 197 -12.35 0.14 15.01
N TRP A 198 -13.43 -0.42 15.56
CA TRP A 198 -13.99 -1.68 15.09
C TRP A 198 -14.53 -1.62 13.66
N ILE A 199 -14.94 -0.44 13.17
CA ILE A 199 -15.37 -0.25 11.77
C ILE A 199 -14.17 -0.44 10.85
N THR A 200 -13.06 0.23 11.14
CA THR A 200 -11.79 0.09 10.41
C THR A 200 -11.34 -1.37 10.37
N LYS A 201 -11.37 -2.06 11.52
CA LYS A 201 -11.00 -3.48 11.61
C LYS A 201 -11.85 -4.40 10.75
N LYS A 202 -13.13 -4.07 10.55
CA LYS A 202 -14.06 -4.85 9.73
C LYS A 202 -13.92 -4.55 8.24
N SER A 203 -13.66 -3.29 7.87
CA SER A 203 -13.63 -2.87 6.46
C SER A 203 -12.29 -3.14 5.78
N LEU A 204 -11.17 -2.99 6.50
CA LEU A 204 -9.82 -3.06 5.93
C LEU A 204 -9.50 -4.42 5.24
N PRO A 205 -9.87 -5.58 5.83
CA PRO A 205 -9.71 -6.87 5.15
C PRO A 205 -10.41 -6.98 3.79
N GLY A 206 -11.61 -6.41 3.67
CA GLY A 206 -12.36 -6.44 2.42
C GLY A 206 -11.78 -5.50 1.37
N ALA A 207 -11.38 -4.30 1.80
CA ALA A 207 -10.77 -3.30 0.93
C ALA A 207 -9.52 -3.84 0.23
N ILE A 208 -8.54 -4.33 0.99
CA ILE A 208 -7.27 -4.79 0.41
C ILE A 208 -7.44 -6.00 -0.52
N VAL A 209 -8.45 -6.85 -0.30
CA VAL A 209 -8.72 -7.99 -1.17
C VAL A 209 -9.36 -7.55 -2.48
N ASN A 210 -10.28 -6.58 -2.43
CA ASN A 210 -10.96 -6.08 -3.63
C ASN A 210 -10.02 -5.30 -4.57
N ASP A 211 -8.88 -4.82 -4.07
CA ASP A 211 -7.85 -4.17 -4.89
C ASP A 211 -7.16 -5.18 -5.83
N VAL A 212 -7.07 -6.46 -5.46
CA VAL A 212 -6.42 -7.51 -6.27
C VAL A 212 -7.08 -7.68 -7.63
N PRO A 213 -8.38 -8.04 -7.75
CA PRO A 213 -9.01 -8.18 -9.06
C PRO A 213 -9.05 -6.86 -9.83
N SER A 214 -9.15 -5.71 -9.15
CA SER A 214 -9.13 -4.39 -9.77
C SER A 214 -7.78 -4.10 -10.42
N PHE A 215 -6.68 -4.40 -9.73
CA PHE A 215 -5.32 -4.27 -10.25
C PHE A 215 -5.04 -5.25 -11.40
N LEU A 216 -5.42 -6.52 -11.26
CA LEU A 216 -5.22 -7.50 -12.33
C LEU A 216 -5.99 -7.12 -13.61
N ALA A 217 -7.23 -6.62 -13.47
CA ALA A 217 -7.98 -6.10 -14.60
C ALA A 217 -7.36 -4.84 -15.21
N TYR A 218 -6.66 -4.03 -14.42
CA TYR A 218 -5.88 -2.89 -14.92
C TYR A 218 -4.65 -3.36 -15.70
N CYS A 219 -3.90 -4.34 -15.17
CA CYS A 219 -2.82 -5.00 -15.88
C CYS A 219 -3.26 -5.59 -17.22
N ASP A 220 -4.42 -6.24 -17.29
CA ASP A 220 -4.92 -6.85 -18.53
C ASP A 220 -5.28 -5.82 -19.63
N LYS A 221 -5.52 -4.55 -19.26
CA LYS A 221 -5.86 -3.46 -20.19
C LYS A 221 -4.66 -2.71 -20.76
N HIS A 222 -3.48 -2.92 -20.19
CA HIS A 222 -2.23 -2.27 -20.59
C HIS A 222 -1.20 -3.29 -21.07
#